data_AF-R7LR70-F1
#
_entry.id   AF-R7LR70-F1
#
_cell.length_a   1.000
_cell.length_b   1.000
_cell.length_c   1.000
_cell.angle_alpha   90.00
_cell.angle_beta   90.00
_cell.angle_gamma   90.00
#
_symmetry.space_group_name_H-M   'P 1'
#
loop_
_entity.id
_entity.type
_entity.pdbx_description
1 polymer ?
#
loop_
_entity_poly.entity_id
_entity_poly.type
_entity_poly.pdbx_seq_one_letter_code
_entity_poly.pdbx_strand_id
1 'polypeptide(L)'
;MILKCNNEKVVNLVKCFETLDFADKLRLSIDMLESYHIKVKNNKVLEILKKLLCAVDESYDKTKFLNLLNYKHLLMTSAQAMELTEKEQNVFVFEVLYNIYKTFKY
;
A
#
# COMPACT_ATOMS: atom_id res chain seq x y z
N MET A 1 9.83 -9.91 2.75
CA MET A 1 10.73 -9.25 1.77
C MET A 1 11.33 -10.24 0.78
N ILE A 2 11.08 -10.07 -0.53
CA ILE A 2 11.65 -10.89 -1.61
C ILE A 2 13.01 -10.35 -2.06
N LEU A 3 13.16 -9.04 -2.14
CA LEU A 3 14.33 -8.37 -2.68
C LEU A 3 15.36 -8.18 -1.55
N LYS A 4 16.35 -9.06 -1.50
CA LYS A 4 17.34 -9.16 -0.41
C LYS A 4 18.34 -7.99 -0.33
N CYS A 5 18.42 -7.12 -1.33
CA CYS A 5 19.37 -6.00 -1.41
C CYS A 5 18.65 -4.65 -1.51
N ASN A 6 17.91 -4.28 -0.46
CA ASN A 6 17.16 -3.03 -0.43
C ASN A 6 17.74 -2.06 0.61
N ASN A 7 17.59 -0.76 0.34
CA ASN A 7 17.94 0.29 1.30
C ASN A 7 17.17 0.09 2.61
N GLU A 8 17.83 0.32 3.74
CA GLU A 8 17.26 0.25 5.10
C GLU A 8 15.93 0.99 5.23
N LYS A 9 15.79 2.16 4.57
CA LYS A 9 14.51 2.90 4.51
C LYS A 9 13.37 2.04 3.97
N VAL A 10 13.58 1.38 2.83
CA VAL A 10 12.60 0.50 2.19
C VAL A 10 12.32 -0.71 3.08
N VAL A 11 13.35 -1.31 3.68
CA VAL A 11 13.19 -2.46 4.58
C VAL A 11 12.32 -2.11 5.78
N ASN A 12 12.56 -0.96 6.40
CA ASN A 12 11.79 -0.51 7.56
C ASN A 12 10.33 -0.20 7.18
N LEU A 13 10.11 0.45 6.04
CA LEU A 13 8.77 0.70 5.51
C LEU A 13 8.00 -0.59 5.20
N VAL A 14 8.65 -1.58 4.60
CA VAL A 14 8.04 -2.89 4.36
C VAL A 14 7.66 -3.56 5.68
N LYS A 15 8.53 -3.52 6.71
CA LYS A 15 8.19 -4.07 8.03
C LYS A 15 6.99 -3.38 8.66
N CYS A 16 6.92 -2.05 8.60
CA CYS A 16 5.75 -1.29 9.05
C CYS A 16 4.49 -1.76 8.31
N PHE A 17 4.56 -1.90 6.99
CA PHE A 17 3.46 -2.38 6.16
C PHE A 17 3.04 -3.82 6.53
N GLU A 18 4.00 -4.71 6.77
CA GLU A 18 3.74 -6.11 7.11
C GLU A 18 2.89 -6.27 8.38
N THR A 19 3.04 -5.35 9.34
CA THR A 19 2.29 -5.34 10.61
C THR A 19 0.85 -4.81 10.53
N LEU A 20 0.48 -4.16 9.42
CA LEU A 20 -0.87 -3.63 9.23
C LEU A 20 -1.90 -4.76 9.11
N ASP A 21 -3.14 -4.49 9.52
CA ASP A 21 -4.25 -5.37 9.21
C ASP A 21 -4.56 -5.36 7.70
N PHE A 22 -5.34 -6.33 7.24
CA PHE A 22 -5.57 -6.50 5.80
C PHE A 22 -6.30 -5.31 5.17
N ALA A 23 -7.25 -4.70 5.86
CA ALA A 23 -7.97 -3.54 5.33
C ALA A 23 -7.03 -2.34 5.22
N ASP A 24 -6.22 -2.09 6.24
CA ASP A 24 -5.20 -1.03 6.27
C ASP A 24 -4.12 -1.22 5.21
N LYS A 25 -3.69 -2.45 4.95
CA LYS A 25 -2.80 -2.77 3.83
C LYS A 25 -3.39 -2.34 2.49
N LEU A 26 -4.68 -2.63 2.27
CA LEU A 26 -5.38 -2.23 1.05
C LEU A 26 -5.55 -0.71 0.96
N ARG A 27 -5.99 -0.05 2.04
CA ARG A 27 -6.15 1.41 2.12
C ARG A 27 -4.86 2.14 1.75
N LEU A 28 -3.75 1.78 2.41
CA LEU A 28 -2.46 2.41 2.14
C LEU A 28 -1.97 2.15 0.71
N SER A 29 -2.18 0.94 0.18
CA SER A 29 -1.78 0.61 -1.19
C SER A 29 -2.58 1.39 -2.24
N ILE A 30 -3.88 1.60 -2.01
CA ILE A 30 -4.75 2.41 -2.87
C ILE A 30 -4.29 3.86 -2.83
N ASP A 31 -4.14 4.44 -1.64
CA ASP A 31 -3.67 5.83 -1.47
C ASP A 31 -2.33 6.06 -2.20
N MET A 32 -1.38 5.15 -2.02
CA MET A 32 -0.08 5.21 -2.67
C MET A 32 -0.16 5.15 -4.20
N LEU A 33 -1.00 4.28 -4.76
CA LEU A 33 -1.15 4.14 -6.22
C LEU A 33 -1.98 5.26 -6.86
N GLU A 34 -2.85 5.93 -6.09
CA GLU A 34 -3.58 7.12 -6.51
C GLU A 34 -2.75 8.40 -6.36
N SER A 35 -1.81 8.42 -5.42
CA SER A 35 -0.95 9.56 -5.15
C SER A 35 -0.13 9.97 -6.37
N TYR A 36 -0.07 11.28 -6.62
CA TYR A 36 0.75 11.86 -7.69
C TYR A 36 2.26 11.69 -7.46
N HIS A 37 2.68 11.43 -6.23
CA HIS A 37 4.10 11.38 -5.84
C HIS A 37 4.75 10.01 -6.06
N ILE A 38 3.95 8.95 -6.16
CA ILE A 38 4.43 7.62 -6.51
C ILE A 38 4.27 7.45 -8.02
N LYS A 39 5.40 7.24 -8.69
CA LYS A 39 5.43 7.14 -10.17
C LYS A 39 4.96 5.78 -10.70
N VAL A 40 4.86 4.78 -9.83
CA VAL A 40 4.33 3.46 -10.18
C VAL A 40 2.82 3.56 -10.36
N LYS A 41 2.36 3.68 -11.61
CA LYS A 41 0.93 3.68 -11.93
C LYS A 41 0.52 2.37 -12.60
N ASN A 42 -0.45 1.68 -12.00
CA ASN A 42 -1.07 0.51 -12.60
C ASN A 42 -2.57 0.49 -12.30
N ASN A 43 -3.35 1.04 -13.24
CA ASN A 43 -4.79 1.20 -13.07
C ASN A 43 -5.53 -0.15 -12.88
N LYS A 44 -5.04 -1.23 -13.51
CA LYS A 44 -5.66 -2.56 -13.34
C LYS A 44 -5.47 -3.09 -11.92
N VAL A 45 -4.27 -2.92 -11.36
CA VAL A 45 -3.98 -3.29 -9.97
C VAL A 45 -4.80 -2.44 -9.01
N LEU A 46 -4.86 -1.13 -9.24
CA LEU A 46 -5.67 -0.22 -8.43
C LEU A 46 -7.15 -0.63 -8.38
N GLU A 47 -7.75 -0.93 -9.53
CA GLU A 47 -9.13 -1.44 -9.63
C GLU A 47 -9.34 -2.72 -8.83
N ILE A 48 -8.38 -3.66 -8.88
CA ILE A 48 -8.43 -4.91 -8.10
C ILE A 48 -8.37 -4.60 -6.60
N LEU A 49 -7.45 -3.74 -6.16
CA LEU A 49 -7.31 -3.39 -4.75
C LEU A 49 -8.57 -2.70 -4.20
N LYS A 50 -9.19 -1.80 -4.96
CA LYS A 50 -10.46 -1.17 -4.58
C LYS A 50 -11.59 -2.19 -4.42
N LYS A 51 -11.71 -3.15 -5.35
CA LYS A 51 -12.70 -4.23 -5.24
C LYS A 51 -12.46 -5.11 -4.02
N LEU A 52 -11.20 -5.42 -3.71
CA LEU A 52 -10.84 -6.14 -2.50
C LEU A 52 -11.20 -5.34 -1.24
N LEU A 53 -10.94 -4.03 -1.23
CA LEU A 53 -11.29 -3.17 -0.09
C LEU A 53 -12.81 -3.11 0.11
N CYS A 54 -13.60 -2.97 -0.96
CA CYS A 54 -15.07 -3.06 -0.89
C CYS A 54 -15.55 -4.37 -0.26
N ALA A 55 -14.86 -5.49 -0.52
CA ALA A 55 -15.23 -6.79 0.02
C ALA A 55 -14.91 -6.96 1.52
N VAL A 56 -13.98 -6.17 2.07
CA VAL A 56 -13.53 -6.31 3.48
C VAL A 56 -13.87 -5.12 4.38
N ASP A 57 -14.28 -3.99 3.80
CA ASP A 57 -14.64 -2.76 4.52
C ASP A 57 -15.99 -2.23 4.04
N GLU A 58 -17.03 -2.49 4.83
CA GLU A 58 -18.42 -2.08 4.56
C GLU A 58 -18.58 -0.55 4.50
N SER A 59 -17.74 0.21 5.21
CA SER A 59 -17.77 1.67 5.17
C SER A 59 -17.21 2.19 3.85
N TYR A 60 -16.14 1.57 3.36
CA TYR A 60 -15.60 1.89 2.04
C TYR A 60 -16.57 1.49 0.93
N ASP A 61 -17.26 0.36 1.04
CA ASP A 61 -18.25 -0.07 0.04
C ASP A 61 -19.37 0.97 -0.17
N LYS A 62 -19.88 1.53 0.94
CA LYS A 62 -20.96 2.54 0.92
C LYS A 62 -20.52 3.87 0.33
N THR A 63 -19.31 4.31 0.63
CA THR A 63 -18.85 5.67 0.30
C THR A 63 -17.97 5.71 -0.95
N LYS A 64 -17.31 4.59 -1.27
CA LYS A 64 -16.26 4.44 -2.29
C LYS A 64 -15.15 5.49 -2.19
N PHE A 65 -15.02 6.13 -1.04
CA PHE A 65 -14.10 7.22 -0.80
C PHE A 65 -13.13 6.83 0.32
N LEU A 66 -11.85 6.86 0.02
CA LEU A 66 -10.81 6.62 1.01
C LEU A 66 -10.34 7.98 1.57
N ASN A 67 -10.65 8.24 2.83
CA ASN A 67 -10.10 9.38 3.54
C ASN A 67 -8.97 8.93 4.48
N LEU A 68 -7.72 9.07 4.05
CA LEU A 68 -6.56 8.64 4.84
C LEU A 68 -6.36 9.47 6.13
N LEU A 69 -6.97 10.66 6.25
CA LEU A 69 -6.90 11.47 7.47
C LEU A 69 -7.51 10.76 8.68
N ASN A 70 -8.44 9.83 8.45
CA ASN A 70 -9.02 8.99 9.49
C ASN A 70 -8.03 7.92 10.01
N TYR A 71 -6.91 7.72 9.32
CA TYR A 71 -5.92 6.66 9.58
C TYR A 71 -4.53 7.28 9.74
N LYS A 72 -4.30 7.96 10.86
CA LYS A 72 -3.07 8.74 11.11
C LYS A 72 -1.78 7.93 10.94
N HIS A 73 -1.78 6.66 11.33
CA HIS A 73 -0.62 5.77 11.15
C HIS A 73 -0.34 5.48 9.67
N LEU A 74 -1.39 5.30 8.85
CA LEU A 74 -1.26 5.12 7.40
C LEU A 74 -0.77 6.40 6.71
N LEU A 75 -1.24 7.56 7.15
CA LEU A 75 -0.77 8.85 6.66
C LEU A 75 0.73 9.01 6.87
N MET A 76 1.24 8.63 8.04
CA MET A 76 2.66 8.67 8.34
C MET A 76 3.46 7.71 7.44
N THR A 77 2.97 6.49 7.22
CA THR A 77 3.62 5.53 6.30
C THR A 77 3.58 6.00 4.84
N SER A 78 2.48 6.61 4.39
CA SER A 78 2.36 7.18 3.05
C SER A 78 3.36 8.32 2.84
N ALA A 79 3.49 9.23 3.82
CA ALA A 79 4.49 10.31 3.78
C ALA A 79 5.92 9.76 3.69
N GLN A 80 6.26 8.74 4.48
CA GLN A 80 7.57 8.09 4.41
C GLN A 80 7.83 7.42 3.04
N ALA A 81 6.80 6.87 2.40
CA ALA A 81 6.90 6.32 1.05
C ALA A 81 7.12 7.42 -0.01
N MET A 82 6.61 8.63 0.20
CA MET A 82 6.85 9.78 -0.67
C MET A 82 8.29 10.30 -0.60
N GLU A 83 9.00 10.07 0.51
CA GLU A 83 10.42 10.43 0.67
C GLU A 83 11.38 9.46 -0.07
N LEU A 84 10.87 8.31 -0.51
CA LEU A 84 11.66 7.35 -1.27
C LEU A 84 11.98 7.87 -2.67
N THR A 85 13.16 7.52 -3.18
CA THR A 85 13.48 7.74 -4.60
C THR A 85 12.59 6.86 -5.49
N GLU A 86 12.43 7.23 -6.75
CA GLU A 86 11.62 6.46 -7.71
C GLU A 86 12.01 4.97 -7.79
N LYS A 87 13.30 4.66 -7.74
CA LYS A 87 13.78 3.26 -7.73
C LYS A 87 13.33 2.51 -6.46
N GLU A 88 13.39 3.17 -5.32
CA GLU A 88 12.96 2.61 -4.04
C GLU A 88 11.44 2.48 -3.95
N GLN A 89 10.69 3.44 -4.50
CA GLN A 89 9.23 3.36 -4.63
C GLN A 89 8.82 2.14 -5.46
N ASN A 90 9.48 1.87 -6.60
CA ASN A 90 9.21 0.70 -7.42
C ASN A 90 9.38 -0.61 -6.64
N VAL A 91 10.47 -0.71 -5.88
CA VAL A 91 10.78 -1.85 -5.02
C VAL A 91 9.73 -1.98 -3.91
N PHE A 92 9.41 -0.88 -3.24
CA PHE A 92 8.44 -0.86 -2.15
C PHE A 92 7.04 -1.29 -2.61
N VAL A 93 6.56 -0.73 -3.72
CA VAL A 93 5.26 -1.11 -4.30
C VAL A 93 5.24 -2.59 -4.66
N PHE A 94 6.32 -3.14 -5.21
CA PHE A 94 6.40 -4.56 -5.51
C PHE A 94 6.30 -5.45 -4.25
N GLU A 95 7.02 -5.09 -3.18
CA GLU A 95 6.95 -5.78 -1.89
C GLU A 95 5.56 -5.71 -1.26
N VAL A 96 4.91 -4.54 -1.33
CA VAL A 96 3.54 -4.31 -0.87
C VAL A 96 2.54 -5.21 -1.59
N LEU A 97 2.57 -5.23 -2.93
CA LEU A 97 1.68 -6.06 -3.73
C LEU A 97 1.92 -7.55 -3.49
N TYR A 98 3.18 -7.95 -3.33
CA TYR A 98 3.51 -9.32 -2.97
C TYR A 98 2.99 -9.69 -1.58
N ASN A 99 3.08 -8.78 -0.60
CA ASN A 99 2.56 -9.02 0.74
C ASN A 99 1.04 -9.24 0.75
N ILE A 100 0.31 -8.42 -0.01
CA ILE A 100 -1.12 -8.59 -0.22
C ILE A 100 -1.40 -9.95 -0.87
N TYR A 101 -0.71 -10.30 -1.96
CA TYR A 101 -0.85 -11.59 -2.63
C TYR A 101 -0.58 -12.78 -1.69
N LYS A 102 0.46 -12.68 -0.85
CA LYS A 102 0.83 -13.72 0.12
C LYS A 102 -0.29 -14.00 1.13
N THR A 103 -1.10 -12.99 1.46
CA THR A 103 -2.25 -13.14 2.37
C THR A 103 -3.31 -14.09 1.81
N PHE A 104 -3.40 -14.26 0.49
CA PHE A 104 -4.30 -15.20 -0.18
C PHE A 104 -3.69 -16.58 -0.43
N LYS A 105 -2.40 -16.76 -0.17
CA LYS A 105 -1.66 -17.98 -0.57
C LYS A 105 -1.77 -19.13 0.45
N TYR A 106 -2.69 -19.04 1.40
CA TYR A 106 -3.01 -20.09 2.38
C TYR A 106 -4.51 -20.09 2.68
#